data_AF-A0A8I0PEN9-F1
#
_entry.id   AF-A0A8I0PEN9-F1
#
_cell.length_a   1.000
_cell.length_b   1.000
_cell.length_c   1.000
_cell.angle_alpha   90.00
_cell.angle_beta   90.00
_cell.angle_gamma   90.00
#
_symmetry.space_group_name_H-M   'P 1'
#
loop_
_entity.id
_entity.type
_entity.pdbx_description
1 polymer ?
#
loop_
_entity_poly.entity_id
_entity_poly.type
_entity_poly.pdbx_seq_one_letter_code
_entity_poly.pdbx_strand_id
1 'polypeptide(L)'
;MRAQQTGDEQWKDSQRPGAAKAVRQPRPGGGTPAESMLSLQRLAGNAAVSRAVEEQRHAHTADCGHTPPVQRSTEPSGSAPVVQRMQQDELHQHPPGPALRVRGPRKSRASDRTPNALGAAEWDSLPQATRDAGRKQRVDIDADPQKLQETDPLLHYNLGAVRRLAPNTAMTAGRNEVLEGMGRNDPGTLGHWNRQDARDRQLGSDARAVRDAYTETPEDRQQRHRAVEETLAEADSQDAMGDLSALLARYEGVAIGGTHSGARIWQFLCTHMEQIQAAGVRTLYLESIRDDSYQSDVDAYLAGADMHPDLQAFVTRYDNSMNLGTTGLGAVLEAARTHSIRVKGLDGRPARRPLMSATVLYQRVAAMNTYATQVVTNDRRRLSATGGYLMELGSAHTGTHKGPSQDARVHGAQFQKDEGFPGVDDLLGIPAVGFENDDRFRRLPNS
;
A
#
# COMPACT_ATOMS: atom_id res chain seq x y z
N MET A 1 -61.34 8.47 -58.93
CA MET A 1 -60.61 8.90 -60.14
C MET A 1 -59.17 9.12 -59.73
N ARG A 2 -58.24 8.16 -59.75
CA ARG A 2 -57.77 7.17 -60.73
C ARG A 2 -56.62 7.71 -61.60
N ALA A 3 -55.41 7.31 -61.22
CA ALA A 3 -54.25 6.89 -62.02
C ALA A 3 -53.27 6.30 -60.97
N GLN A 4 -53.01 4.99 -60.78
CA GLN A 4 -52.72 3.85 -61.66
C GLN A 4 -51.65 4.22 -62.71
N GLN A 5 -50.46 3.60 -62.80
CA GLN A 5 -50.17 2.16 -62.65
C GLN A 5 -48.64 1.87 -62.67
N THR A 6 -48.19 0.92 -61.82
CA THR A 6 -47.26 -0.24 -62.05
C THR A 6 -45.92 -0.03 -62.79
N GLY A 7 -44.77 -0.64 -62.44
CA GLY A 7 -44.51 -1.87 -61.69
C GLY A 7 -43.61 -2.82 -62.52
N ASP A 8 -42.53 -3.30 -61.89
CA ASP A 8 -41.80 -4.57 -62.07
C ASP A 8 -40.79 -4.83 -63.23
N GLU A 9 -39.52 -4.92 -62.78
CA GLU A 9 -38.52 -6.01 -62.92
C GLU A 9 -38.52 -6.99 -64.11
N GLN A 10 -37.33 -7.17 -64.72
CA GLN A 10 -36.74 -8.52 -64.88
C GLN A 10 -35.23 -8.54 -65.21
N TRP A 11 -34.55 -9.49 -64.55
CA TRP A 11 -33.15 -9.94 -64.62
C TRP A 11 -32.66 -10.47 -65.98
N LYS A 12 -31.34 -10.32 -66.26
CA LYS A 12 -30.29 -11.39 -66.27
C LYS A 12 -28.96 -10.83 -66.81
N ASP A 13 -27.94 -10.69 -65.95
CA ASP A 13 -26.76 -11.58 -65.83
C ASP A 13 -25.92 -11.66 -67.13
N SER A 14 -24.68 -11.18 -67.22
CA SER A 14 -23.53 -11.64 -66.44
C SER A 14 -22.25 -11.02 -67.02
N GLN A 15 -21.31 -10.55 -66.20
CA GLN A 15 -19.86 -10.77 -66.35
C GLN A 15 -19.09 -10.14 -65.18
N ARG A 16 -18.32 -10.99 -64.49
CA ARG A 16 -17.49 -10.72 -63.32
C ARG A 16 -16.09 -10.21 -63.71
N PRO A 17 -15.29 -9.72 -62.72
CA PRO A 17 -14.50 -8.50 -62.85
C PRO A 17 -13.00 -8.72 -63.12
N GLY A 18 -12.38 -7.70 -63.70
CA GLY A 18 -10.93 -7.53 -63.79
C GLY A 18 -10.31 -7.12 -62.46
N ALA A 19 -9.22 -7.81 -62.11
CA ALA A 19 -8.48 -7.68 -60.87
C ALA A 19 -7.71 -6.35 -60.76
N ALA A 20 -7.92 -5.63 -59.65
CA ALA A 20 -7.02 -4.58 -59.18
C ALA A 20 -6.14 -5.13 -58.04
N LYS A 21 -4.83 -4.95 -58.20
CA LYS A 21 -3.76 -5.39 -57.30
C LYS A 21 -3.93 -4.82 -55.89
N ALA A 22 -4.07 -5.69 -54.90
CA ALA A 22 -3.89 -5.34 -53.50
C ALA A 22 -2.41 -5.15 -53.19
N VAL A 23 -2.07 -3.96 -52.67
CA VAL A 23 -0.77 -3.65 -52.05
C VAL A 23 -0.64 -4.49 -50.79
N ARG A 24 0.42 -5.30 -50.76
CA ARG A 24 0.75 -6.24 -49.68
C ARG A 24 1.29 -5.46 -48.48
N GLN A 25 0.53 -5.38 -47.39
CA GLN A 25 1.05 -4.88 -46.11
C GLN A 25 2.13 -5.84 -45.56
N PRO A 26 3.24 -5.33 -44.99
CA PRO A 26 4.25 -6.16 -44.37
C PRO A 26 3.72 -6.75 -43.06
N ARG A 27 3.92 -8.06 -42.90
CA ARG A 27 3.64 -8.82 -41.67
C ARG A 27 4.62 -8.37 -40.56
N PRO A 28 4.18 -8.12 -39.32
CA PRO A 28 5.09 -8.02 -38.20
C PRO A 28 5.41 -9.45 -37.72
N GLY A 29 6.67 -9.85 -37.79
CA GLY A 29 7.12 -11.13 -37.27
C GLY A 29 8.63 -11.30 -37.42
N GLY A 30 9.36 -10.98 -36.36
CA GLY A 30 10.81 -11.17 -36.31
C GLY A 30 11.52 -10.73 -35.03
N GLY A 31 10.78 -10.42 -33.95
CA GLY A 31 11.37 -10.19 -32.63
C GLY A 31 11.38 -11.47 -31.81
N THR A 32 12.40 -11.65 -30.98
CA THR A 32 12.41 -12.73 -29.98
C THR A 32 11.22 -12.59 -29.03
N PRO A 33 10.73 -13.67 -28.39
CA PRO A 33 9.64 -13.58 -27.42
C PRO A 33 9.91 -12.56 -26.31
N ALA A 34 11.17 -12.38 -25.93
CA ALA A 34 11.61 -11.37 -24.97
C ALA A 34 11.41 -9.93 -25.48
N GLU A 35 11.69 -9.64 -26.75
CA GLU A 35 11.45 -8.32 -27.35
C GLU A 35 9.97 -8.00 -27.52
N SER A 36 9.16 -9.02 -27.82
CA SER A 36 7.69 -8.88 -27.83
C SER A 36 7.13 -8.65 -26.43
N MET A 37 7.66 -9.34 -25.40
CA MET A 37 7.30 -9.08 -24.00
C MET A 37 7.72 -7.68 -23.55
N LEU A 38 8.93 -7.22 -23.89
CA LEU A 38 9.39 -5.86 -23.59
C LEU A 38 8.60 -4.79 -24.34
N SER A 39 8.11 -5.08 -25.55
CA SER A 39 7.22 -4.18 -26.28
C SER A 39 5.82 -4.14 -25.66
N LEU A 40 5.29 -5.27 -25.21
CA LEU A 40 4.03 -5.36 -24.47
C LEU A 40 4.12 -4.71 -23.09
N GLN A 41 5.26 -4.86 -22.41
CA GLN A 41 5.55 -4.22 -21.13
C GLN A 41 5.61 -2.69 -21.28
N ARG A 42 6.20 -2.19 -22.37
CA ARG A 42 6.21 -0.76 -22.70
C ARG A 42 4.84 -0.20 -23.11
N LEU A 43 3.95 -1.00 -23.68
CA LEU A 43 2.63 -0.57 -24.15
C LEU A 43 1.51 -0.75 -23.13
N ALA A 44 1.59 -1.76 -22.27
CA ALA A 44 0.48 -2.18 -21.40
C ALA A 44 0.86 -2.24 -19.90
N GLY A 45 2.12 -2.00 -19.56
CA GLY A 45 2.61 -2.05 -18.17
C GLY A 45 2.74 -3.48 -17.60
N ASN A 46 3.49 -3.60 -16.51
CA ASN A 46 3.85 -4.88 -15.87
C ASN A 46 2.63 -5.71 -15.44
N ALA A 47 1.52 -5.06 -15.09
CA ALA A 47 0.28 -5.70 -14.67
C ALA A 47 -0.46 -6.40 -15.82
N ALA A 48 -0.45 -5.84 -17.02
CA ALA A 48 -1.04 -6.48 -18.19
C ALA A 48 -0.20 -7.66 -18.69
N VAL A 49 1.13 -7.54 -18.65
CA VAL A 49 2.05 -8.64 -18.98
C VAL A 49 1.88 -9.80 -18.00
N SER A 50 1.73 -9.51 -16.70
CA SER A 50 1.50 -10.54 -15.68
C SER A 50 0.18 -11.29 -15.89
N ARG A 51 -0.90 -10.57 -16.28
CA ARG A 51 -2.18 -11.19 -16.65
C ARG A 51 -2.06 -12.10 -17.89
N ALA A 52 -1.38 -11.64 -18.94
CA ALA A 52 -1.17 -12.43 -20.15
C ALA A 52 -0.37 -13.71 -19.91
N VAL A 53 0.63 -13.66 -19.01
CA VAL A 53 1.41 -14.85 -18.62
C VAL A 53 0.57 -15.83 -17.79
N GLU A 54 -0.28 -15.33 -16.88
CA GLU A 54 -1.16 -16.19 -16.07
C GLU A 54 -2.28 -16.82 -16.93
N GLU A 55 -2.85 -16.08 -17.88
CA GLU A 55 -3.82 -16.60 -18.86
C GLU A 55 -3.20 -17.70 -19.75
N GLN A 56 -1.92 -17.58 -20.12
CA GLN A 56 -1.20 -18.64 -20.82
C GLN A 56 -0.95 -19.87 -19.93
N ARG A 57 -0.75 -19.70 -18.61
CA ARG A 57 -0.61 -20.81 -17.67
C ARG A 57 -1.91 -21.57 -17.45
N HIS A 58 -3.06 -20.91 -17.55
CA HIS A 58 -4.37 -21.54 -17.44
C HIS A 58 -4.82 -22.29 -18.70
N ALA A 59 -4.06 -22.22 -19.80
CA ALA A 59 -4.36 -22.94 -21.04
C ALA A 59 -3.87 -24.40 -21.07
N HIS A 60 -3.53 -25.01 -19.92
CA HIS A 60 -3.18 -26.43 -19.83
C HIS A 60 -4.30 -27.22 -19.15
N THR A 61 -5.04 -28.01 -19.93
CA THR A 61 -6.04 -28.97 -19.44
C THR A 61 -5.38 -30.23 -18.90
N ALA A 62 -6.13 -30.96 -18.07
CA ALA A 62 -5.69 -32.04 -17.19
C ALA A 62 -5.31 -33.38 -17.87
N ASP A 63 -4.52 -33.36 -18.93
CA ASP A 63 -3.99 -34.59 -19.56
C ASP A 63 -2.51 -34.48 -19.99
N CYS A 64 -1.69 -33.84 -19.15
CA CYS A 64 -0.24 -33.86 -19.27
C CYS A 64 0.30 -35.02 -18.41
N GLY A 65 0.45 -36.19 -19.02
CA GLY A 65 0.94 -37.40 -18.37
C GLY A 65 2.36 -37.26 -17.82
N HIS A 66 2.48 -37.27 -16.50
CA HIS A 66 3.71 -37.61 -15.79
C HIS A 66 3.40 -38.57 -14.64
N THR A 67 3.90 -39.79 -14.78
CA THR A 67 3.94 -40.82 -13.72
C THR A 67 4.81 -40.35 -12.56
N PRO A 68 4.40 -40.54 -11.29
CA PRO A 68 5.22 -40.15 -10.15
C PRO A 68 6.31 -41.19 -9.89
N PRO A 69 7.59 -40.81 -9.72
CA PRO A 69 8.60 -41.74 -9.27
C PRO A 69 8.46 -41.99 -7.76
N VAL A 70 8.54 -43.27 -7.44
CA VAL A 70 8.56 -43.94 -6.14
C VAL A 70 9.44 -43.23 -5.09
N GLN A 71 8.86 -42.97 -3.92
CA GLN A 71 9.57 -42.56 -2.71
C GLN A 71 10.58 -43.64 -2.28
N ARG A 72 11.84 -43.25 -2.10
CA ARG A 72 12.83 -44.04 -1.36
C ARG A 72 13.27 -43.23 -0.14
N SER A 73 12.97 -43.77 1.03
CA SER A 73 13.29 -43.22 2.35
C SER A 73 14.79 -43.37 2.63
N THR A 74 15.46 -42.27 2.98
CA THR A 74 16.74 -42.27 3.72
C THR A 74 16.73 -41.11 4.73
N GLU A 75 17.17 -41.43 5.93
CA GLU A 75 17.11 -40.65 7.18
C GLU A 75 17.84 -39.28 7.14
N PRO A 76 17.49 -38.33 8.03
CA PRO A 76 17.88 -36.93 7.90
C PRO A 76 19.25 -36.64 8.52
N SER A 77 20.20 -36.27 7.66
CA SER A 77 21.38 -35.50 8.06
C SER A 77 21.04 -34.01 8.05
N GLY A 78 20.98 -33.41 9.24
CA GLY A 78 21.20 -31.98 9.52
C GLY A 78 20.74 -30.97 8.46
N SER A 79 19.43 -30.75 8.35
CA SER A 79 18.89 -29.63 7.59
C SER A 79 19.04 -28.34 8.39
N ALA A 80 19.85 -27.41 7.88
CA ALA A 80 19.76 -25.99 8.18
C ALA A 80 18.29 -25.53 8.13
N PRO A 81 17.87 -24.54 8.95
CA PRO A 81 16.47 -24.16 9.01
C PRO A 81 16.00 -23.74 7.62
N VAL A 82 15.03 -24.46 7.09
CA VAL A 82 14.25 -24.04 5.93
C VAL A 82 13.63 -22.72 6.34
N VAL A 83 14.18 -21.62 5.82
CA VAL A 83 13.55 -20.30 5.94
C VAL A 83 12.28 -20.40 5.12
N GLN A 84 11.18 -20.75 5.78
CA GLN A 84 9.85 -20.70 5.21
C GLN A 84 9.65 -19.25 4.77
N ARG A 85 9.67 -19.02 3.46
CA ARG A 85 9.43 -17.69 2.88
C ARG A 85 8.08 -17.24 3.43
N MET A 86 8.07 -16.13 4.17
CA MET A 86 6.84 -15.53 4.68
C MET A 86 5.91 -15.33 3.49
N GLN A 87 4.66 -15.78 3.62
CA GLN A 87 3.68 -15.51 2.58
C GLN A 87 3.46 -14.00 2.54
N GLN A 88 3.35 -13.43 1.34
CA GLN A 88 3.24 -11.97 1.18
C GLN A 88 2.04 -11.39 1.96
N ASP A 89 0.97 -12.16 2.13
CA ASP A 89 -0.19 -11.76 2.95
C ASP A 89 0.13 -11.60 4.44
N GLU A 90 1.09 -12.35 4.98
CA GLU A 90 1.51 -12.24 6.40
C GLU A 90 2.30 -10.94 6.65
N LEU A 91 2.97 -10.41 5.62
CA LEU A 91 3.64 -9.11 5.71
C LEU A 91 2.64 -7.98 5.96
N HIS A 92 1.45 -8.06 5.35
CA HIS A 92 0.39 -7.06 5.39
C HIS A 92 -0.65 -7.31 6.49
N GLN A 93 -0.37 -8.19 7.45
CA GLN A 93 -1.25 -8.50 8.58
C GLN A 93 -0.57 -8.20 9.90
N HIS A 94 -1.33 -7.63 10.83
CA HIS A 94 -0.86 -7.43 12.20
C HIS A 94 -0.58 -8.79 12.87
N PRO A 95 0.57 -8.97 13.57
CA PRO A 95 0.89 -10.25 14.19
C PRO A 95 -0.14 -10.61 15.27
N PRO A 96 -0.61 -11.86 15.34
CA PRO A 96 -1.61 -12.24 16.33
C PRO A 96 -1.01 -12.43 17.72
N GLY A 97 -1.84 -12.22 18.74
CA GLY A 97 -1.49 -12.31 20.15
C GLY A 97 -0.89 -11.01 20.72
N PRO A 98 -0.67 -10.97 22.04
CA PRO A 98 -0.33 -9.74 22.73
C PRO A 98 1.05 -9.22 22.34
N ALA A 99 1.10 -7.95 21.94
CA ALA A 99 2.35 -7.21 21.80
C ALA A 99 2.93 -6.88 23.18
N LEU A 100 2.07 -6.63 24.17
CA LEU A 100 2.45 -6.29 25.53
C LEU A 100 1.53 -6.97 26.55
N ARG A 101 2.10 -7.37 27.69
CA ARG A 101 1.34 -7.84 28.85
C ARG A 101 1.83 -7.09 30.07
N VAL A 102 0.92 -6.69 30.95
CA VAL A 102 1.24 -6.02 32.22
C VAL A 102 0.41 -6.60 33.35
N ARG A 103 0.92 -6.52 34.57
CA ARG A 103 0.18 -6.93 35.77
C ARG A 103 0.34 -5.94 36.91
N GLY A 104 -0.71 -5.84 37.73
CA GLY A 104 -0.70 -5.05 38.94
C GLY A 104 -0.04 -5.75 40.14
N PRO A 105 -0.11 -5.12 41.33
CA PRO A 105 0.53 -5.61 42.54
C PRO A 105 -0.09 -6.91 43.09
N ARG A 106 -1.31 -7.29 42.68
CA ARG A 106 -1.95 -8.54 43.11
C ARG A 106 -1.11 -9.76 42.70
N LYS A 107 -0.90 -10.68 43.66
CA LYS A 107 -0.17 -11.93 43.44
C LYS A 107 -0.81 -12.73 42.29
N SER A 108 0.03 -13.15 41.35
CA SER A 108 -0.34 -14.00 40.21
C SER A 108 0.35 -15.36 40.30
N ARG A 109 -0.27 -16.38 39.69
CA ARG A 109 0.30 -17.74 39.58
C ARG A 109 1.58 -17.71 38.72
N ALA A 110 2.46 -18.68 38.93
CA ALA A 110 3.76 -18.74 38.25
C ALA A 110 3.62 -18.86 36.71
N SER A 111 2.66 -19.66 36.24
CA SER A 111 2.39 -19.88 34.80
C SER A 111 1.96 -18.62 34.04
N ASP A 112 1.39 -17.65 34.75
CA ASP A 112 0.73 -16.48 34.15
C ASP A 112 1.50 -15.18 34.46
N ARG A 113 2.78 -15.32 34.87
CA ARG A 113 3.58 -14.20 35.35
C ARG A 113 4.30 -13.52 34.18
N THR A 114 3.83 -12.35 33.80
CA THR A 114 4.63 -11.39 33.03
C THR A 114 5.68 -10.71 33.93
N PRO A 115 6.89 -10.43 33.41
CA PRO A 115 7.90 -9.62 34.12
C PRO A 115 7.47 -8.15 34.29
N ASN A 116 6.51 -7.68 33.50
CA ASN A 116 6.02 -6.30 33.51
C ASN A 116 5.07 -6.03 34.69
N ALA A 117 5.62 -6.04 35.89
CA ALA A 117 4.90 -5.84 37.13
C ALA A 117 4.85 -4.35 37.53
N LEU A 118 3.66 -3.78 37.49
CA LEU A 118 3.37 -2.43 37.94
C LEU A 118 3.26 -2.38 39.47
N GLY A 119 3.80 -1.31 40.06
CA GLY A 119 3.53 -0.94 41.44
C GLY A 119 2.08 -0.47 41.61
N ALA A 120 1.64 -0.24 42.86
CA ALA A 120 0.27 0.21 43.12
C ALA A 120 -0.04 1.54 42.42
N ALA A 121 0.82 2.55 42.57
CA ALA A 121 0.62 3.86 41.94
C ALA A 121 0.63 3.81 40.40
N GLU A 122 1.52 3.00 39.80
CA GLU A 122 1.57 2.81 38.34
C GLU A 122 0.36 2.02 37.83
N TRP A 123 -0.17 1.10 38.63
CA TRP A 123 -1.41 0.40 38.30
C TRP A 123 -2.59 1.37 38.35
N ASP A 124 -2.69 2.17 39.41
CA ASP A 124 -3.80 3.10 39.63
C ASP A 124 -3.79 4.27 38.63
N SER A 125 -2.64 4.59 38.03
CA SER A 125 -2.56 5.59 36.95
C SER A 125 -3.14 5.10 35.61
N LEU A 126 -3.31 3.79 35.42
CA LEU A 126 -3.91 3.26 34.19
C LEU A 126 -5.37 3.73 34.03
N PRO A 127 -5.84 3.94 32.79
CA PRO A 127 -7.24 4.29 32.55
C PRO A 127 -8.19 3.32 33.25
N GLN A 128 -9.28 3.85 33.79
CA GLN A 128 -10.23 3.06 34.57
C GLN A 128 -10.78 1.88 33.77
N ALA A 129 -11.16 2.10 32.50
CA ALA A 129 -11.64 1.04 31.62
C ALA A 129 -10.63 -0.12 31.47
N THR A 130 -9.34 0.20 31.35
CA THR A 130 -8.26 -0.80 31.29
C THR A 130 -8.16 -1.61 32.58
N ARG A 131 -8.27 -0.94 33.75
CA ARG A 131 -8.21 -1.61 35.05
C ARG A 131 -9.43 -2.52 35.28
N ASP A 132 -10.60 -2.06 34.87
CA ASP A 132 -11.88 -2.76 35.05
C ASP A 132 -11.98 -3.99 34.12
N ALA A 133 -11.47 -3.89 32.89
CA ALA A 133 -11.34 -5.02 31.96
C ALA A 133 -10.28 -6.05 32.44
N GLY A 134 -9.32 -5.61 33.25
CA GLY A 134 -8.19 -6.43 33.69
C GLY A 134 -8.57 -7.55 34.66
N ARG A 135 -8.51 -8.81 34.22
CA ARG A 135 -8.83 -9.95 35.09
C ARG A 135 -7.76 -10.19 36.15
N LYS A 136 -8.10 -9.92 37.42
CA LYS A 136 -7.18 -10.02 38.56
C LYS A 136 -5.92 -9.16 38.37
N GLN A 137 -6.12 -7.93 37.89
CA GLN A 137 -5.05 -6.98 37.59
C GLN A 137 -4.03 -7.51 36.57
N ARG A 138 -4.52 -8.08 35.46
CA ARG A 138 -3.72 -8.46 34.31
C ARG A 138 -4.36 -7.89 33.06
N VAL A 139 -3.54 -7.32 32.20
CA VAL A 139 -3.96 -6.71 30.94
C VAL A 139 -3.02 -7.22 29.88
N ASP A 140 -3.60 -7.88 28.89
CA ASP A 140 -2.93 -8.26 27.65
C ASP A 140 -3.35 -7.22 26.60
N ILE A 141 -2.38 -6.70 25.87
CA ILE A 141 -2.55 -5.63 24.88
C ILE A 141 -2.08 -6.20 23.55
N ASP A 142 -3.05 -6.45 22.67
CA ASP A 142 -2.81 -6.98 21.33
C ASP A 142 -2.29 -5.90 20.38
N ALA A 143 -2.71 -4.64 20.58
CA ALA A 143 -2.25 -3.52 19.79
C ALA A 143 -0.73 -3.31 19.95
N ASP A 144 -0.01 -3.18 18.83
CA ASP A 144 1.37 -2.70 18.87
C ASP A 144 1.44 -1.27 19.45
N PRO A 145 2.63 -0.81 19.91
CA PRO A 145 2.76 0.48 20.57
C PRO A 145 2.25 1.69 19.79
N GLN A 146 2.32 1.66 18.46
CA GLN A 146 1.81 2.74 17.61
C GLN A 146 0.29 2.70 17.55
N LYS A 147 -0.29 1.52 17.29
CA LYS A 147 -1.75 1.36 17.33
C LYS A 147 -2.30 1.75 18.71
N LEU A 148 -1.62 1.37 19.79
CA LEU A 148 -1.96 1.77 21.15
C LEU A 148 -1.89 3.29 21.35
N GLN A 149 -0.88 3.97 20.80
CA GLN A 149 -0.80 5.44 20.84
C GLN A 149 -2.00 6.09 20.16
N GLU A 150 -2.48 5.48 19.07
CA GLU A 150 -3.58 6.00 18.26
C GLU A 150 -4.93 5.79 18.94
N THR A 151 -5.18 4.60 19.50
CA THR A 151 -6.46 4.19 20.09
C THR A 151 -6.60 4.50 21.58
N ASP A 152 -5.53 4.37 22.38
CA ASP A 152 -5.52 4.68 23.82
C ASP A 152 -4.21 5.40 24.23
N PRO A 153 -4.12 6.72 23.97
CA PRO A 153 -2.91 7.49 24.24
C PRO A 153 -2.60 7.63 25.72
N LEU A 154 -3.61 7.55 26.59
CA LEU A 154 -3.40 7.66 28.03
C LEU A 154 -2.76 6.37 28.54
N LEU A 155 -3.24 5.20 28.10
CA LEU A 155 -2.60 3.92 28.39
C LEU A 155 -1.18 3.86 27.81
N HIS A 156 -1.00 4.27 26.54
CA HIS A 156 0.31 4.40 25.90
C HIS A 156 1.25 5.29 26.71
N TYR A 157 0.79 6.47 27.10
CA TYR A 157 1.58 7.45 27.84
C TYR A 157 2.02 6.89 29.19
N ASN A 158 1.08 6.32 29.94
CA ASN A 158 1.30 5.82 31.29
C ASN A 158 2.23 4.61 31.30
N LEU A 159 2.00 3.63 30.43
CA LEU A 159 2.86 2.45 30.34
C LEU A 159 4.24 2.81 29.78
N GLY A 160 4.31 3.66 28.76
CA GLY A 160 5.57 4.12 28.17
C GLY A 160 6.42 4.97 29.11
N ALA A 161 5.83 5.51 30.19
CA ALA A 161 6.56 6.21 31.24
C ALA A 161 7.27 5.24 32.23
N VAL A 162 6.88 3.96 32.29
CA VAL A 162 7.43 2.98 33.24
C VAL A 162 8.73 2.36 32.72
N ARG A 163 9.74 3.19 32.45
CA ARG A 163 11.00 2.77 31.80
C ARG A 163 11.76 1.67 32.53
N ARG A 164 11.59 1.56 33.85
CA ARG A 164 12.20 0.50 34.67
C ARG A 164 11.82 -0.92 34.22
N LEU A 165 10.73 -1.08 33.47
CA LEU A 165 10.30 -2.37 32.90
C LEU A 165 10.97 -2.69 31.55
N ALA A 166 11.71 -1.74 30.97
CA ALA A 166 12.48 -1.92 29.74
C ALA A 166 13.96 -1.49 29.94
N PRO A 167 14.72 -2.19 30.79
CA PRO A 167 16.07 -1.76 31.19
C PRO A 167 17.09 -1.75 30.02
N ASN A 168 16.81 -2.50 28.94
CA ASN A 168 17.67 -2.59 27.76
C ASN A 168 17.41 -1.50 26.72
N THR A 169 16.43 -0.63 26.97
CA THR A 169 16.06 0.45 26.05
C THR A 169 16.91 1.70 26.34
N ALA A 170 17.39 2.38 25.30
CA ALA A 170 18.24 3.57 25.43
C ALA A 170 17.55 4.68 26.25
N MET A 171 18.33 5.46 27.00
CA MET A 171 17.81 6.57 27.81
C MET A 171 17.18 7.71 26.99
N THR A 172 17.48 7.81 25.70
CA THR A 172 16.86 8.75 24.76
C THR A 172 15.64 8.18 24.04
N ALA A 173 15.32 6.90 24.25
CA ALA A 173 14.25 6.24 23.53
C ALA A 173 12.88 6.79 23.92
N GLY A 174 11.99 6.87 22.93
CA GLY A 174 10.60 7.27 23.12
C GLY A 174 9.75 6.18 23.77
N ARG A 175 8.46 6.47 23.90
CA ARG A 175 7.50 5.55 24.54
C ARG A 175 7.27 4.28 23.73
N ASN A 176 7.25 4.37 22.40
CA ASN A 176 7.10 3.19 21.55
C ASN A 176 8.23 2.20 21.85
N GLU A 177 9.48 2.64 21.86
CA GLU A 177 10.64 1.79 22.12
C GLU A 177 10.66 1.22 23.55
N VAL A 178 10.13 1.96 24.53
CA VAL A 178 9.96 1.43 25.90
C VAL A 178 8.93 0.30 25.89
N LEU A 179 7.77 0.49 25.26
CA LEU A 179 6.71 -0.52 25.19
C LEU A 179 7.16 -1.75 24.38
N GLU A 180 7.88 -1.54 23.27
CA GLU A 180 8.52 -2.64 22.53
C GLU A 180 9.53 -3.39 23.39
N GLY A 181 10.35 -2.69 24.17
CA GLY A 181 11.29 -3.30 25.10
C GLY A 181 10.60 -4.14 26.18
N MET A 182 9.51 -3.63 26.76
CA MET A 182 8.68 -4.37 27.72
C MET A 182 8.08 -5.64 27.09
N GLY A 183 7.60 -5.52 25.85
CA GLY A 183 7.10 -6.63 25.07
C GLY A 183 8.19 -7.67 24.82
N ARG A 184 9.31 -7.29 24.20
CA ARG A 184 10.40 -8.20 23.83
C ARG A 184 11.07 -8.90 25.00
N ASN A 185 11.06 -8.31 26.19
CA ASN A 185 11.58 -8.93 27.41
C ASN A 185 10.61 -9.92 28.06
N ASP A 186 9.36 -10.02 27.57
CA ASP A 186 8.35 -10.95 28.08
C ASP A 186 8.27 -12.24 27.23
N PRO A 187 8.62 -13.42 27.79
CA PRO A 187 8.55 -14.68 27.06
C PRO A 187 7.20 -15.00 26.40
N GLY A 188 6.09 -14.53 26.96
CA GLY A 188 4.76 -14.84 26.41
C GLY A 188 4.23 -13.86 25.36
N THR A 189 5.02 -12.87 24.96
CA THR A 189 4.76 -12.02 23.78
C THR A 189 5.79 -12.28 22.66
N LEU A 190 6.80 -13.14 22.89
CA LEU A 190 7.85 -13.43 21.89
C LEU A 190 7.27 -13.94 20.56
N GLY A 191 6.15 -14.66 20.58
CA GLY A 191 5.48 -15.10 19.36
C GLY A 191 4.97 -13.94 18.48
N HIS A 192 4.57 -12.83 19.08
CA HIS A 192 4.21 -11.61 18.36
C HIS A 192 5.48 -10.95 17.79
N TRP A 193 6.49 -10.70 18.64
CA TRP A 193 7.69 -9.96 18.25
C TRP A 193 8.59 -10.71 17.25
N ASN A 194 8.69 -12.03 17.36
CA ASN A 194 9.42 -12.85 16.37
C ASN A 194 8.78 -12.79 14.99
N ARG A 195 7.45 -12.77 14.91
CA ARG A 195 6.72 -12.57 13.65
C ARG A 195 6.91 -11.16 13.12
N GLN A 196 6.86 -10.16 13.99
CA GLN A 196 7.15 -8.78 13.60
C GLN A 196 8.58 -8.64 13.04
N ASP A 197 9.58 -9.25 13.66
CA ASP A 197 10.96 -9.24 13.17
C ASP A 197 11.13 -10.00 11.84
N ALA A 198 10.30 -11.02 11.61
CA ALA A 198 10.26 -11.70 10.31
C ALA A 198 9.63 -10.81 9.23
N ARG A 199 8.56 -10.08 9.54
CA ARG A 199 7.94 -9.08 8.66
C ARG A 199 8.93 -7.98 8.28
N ASP A 200 9.60 -7.38 9.27
CA ASP A 200 10.62 -6.35 9.05
C ASP A 200 11.73 -6.87 8.11
N ARG A 201 12.31 -8.05 8.40
CA ARG A 201 13.37 -8.66 7.56
C ARG A 201 12.92 -8.98 6.14
N GLN A 202 11.68 -9.46 5.97
CA GLN A 202 11.12 -9.73 4.66
C GLN A 202 11.00 -8.44 3.85
N LEU A 203 10.46 -7.37 4.44
CA LEU A 203 10.36 -6.07 3.78
C LEU A 203 11.73 -5.51 3.37
N GLY A 204 12.76 -5.65 4.22
CA GLY A 204 14.13 -5.26 3.86
C GLY A 204 14.67 -6.02 2.65
N SER A 205 14.43 -7.33 2.62
CA SER A 205 14.84 -8.19 1.49
C SER A 205 14.11 -7.82 0.21
N ASP A 206 12.80 -7.56 0.31
CA ASP A 206 11.96 -7.13 -0.81
C ASP A 206 12.39 -5.75 -1.33
N ALA A 207 12.71 -4.81 -0.44
CA ALA A 207 13.18 -3.48 -0.84
C ALA A 207 14.48 -3.56 -1.64
N ARG A 208 15.43 -4.41 -1.24
CA ARG A 208 16.66 -4.67 -2.00
C ARG A 208 16.35 -5.24 -3.37
N ALA A 209 15.49 -6.27 -3.43
CA ALA A 209 15.10 -6.91 -4.68
C ALA A 209 14.38 -5.93 -5.62
N VAL A 210 13.48 -5.09 -5.09
CA VAL A 210 12.80 -4.02 -5.85
C VAL A 210 13.81 -3.04 -6.42
N ARG A 211 14.79 -2.60 -5.63
CA ARG A 211 15.81 -1.68 -6.10
C ARG A 211 16.70 -2.28 -7.20
N ASP A 212 17.09 -3.54 -7.05
CA ASP A 212 17.88 -4.29 -8.03
C ASP A 212 17.12 -4.52 -9.35
N ALA A 213 15.81 -4.76 -9.26
CA ALA A 213 14.95 -4.99 -10.40
C ALA A 213 14.52 -3.68 -11.12
N TYR A 214 14.69 -2.53 -10.50
CA TYR A 214 14.32 -1.25 -11.09
C TYR A 214 15.37 -0.77 -12.10
N THR A 215 15.02 -0.84 -13.39
CA THR A 215 15.93 -0.59 -14.52
C THR A 215 15.70 0.73 -15.25
N GLU A 216 14.70 1.51 -14.86
CA GLU A 216 14.37 2.76 -15.55
C GLU A 216 15.52 3.77 -15.44
N THR A 217 15.91 4.35 -16.57
CA THR A 217 16.98 5.34 -16.65
C THR A 217 16.49 6.75 -16.31
N PRO A 218 17.37 7.69 -15.95
CA PRO A 218 17.00 9.10 -15.82
C PRO A 218 16.31 9.67 -17.07
N GLU A 219 16.73 9.24 -18.26
CA GLU A 219 16.15 9.65 -19.55
C GLU A 219 14.72 9.11 -19.74
N ASP A 220 14.49 7.83 -19.43
CA ASP A 220 13.14 7.22 -19.45
C ASP A 220 12.20 7.99 -18.51
N ARG A 221 12.69 8.31 -17.31
CA ARG A 221 11.91 9.06 -16.32
C ARG A 221 11.59 10.47 -16.82
N GLN A 222 12.58 11.18 -17.37
CA GLN A 222 12.36 12.51 -17.95
C GLN A 222 11.35 12.47 -19.11
N GLN A 223 11.33 11.39 -19.89
CA GLN A 223 10.32 11.20 -20.93
C GLN A 223 8.92 11.02 -20.33
N ARG A 224 8.77 10.20 -19.28
CA ARG A 224 7.48 10.07 -18.58
C ARG A 224 7.00 11.42 -18.03
N HIS A 225 7.88 12.22 -17.43
CA HIS A 225 7.52 13.53 -16.91
C HIS A 225 7.00 14.48 -17.98
N ARG A 226 7.68 14.54 -19.12
CA ARG A 226 7.22 15.34 -20.26
C ARG A 226 5.84 14.88 -20.73
N ALA A 227 5.60 13.57 -20.80
CA ALA A 227 4.29 13.06 -21.20
C ALA A 227 3.17 13.47 -20.21
N VAL A 228 3.45 13.56 -18.91
CA VAL A 228 2.51 14.07 -17.90
C VAL A 228 2.24 15.56 -18.11
N GLU A 229 3.29 16.36 -18.28
CA GLU A 229 3.19 17.81 -18.51
C GLU A 229 2.45 18.12 -19.83
N GLU A 230 2.75 17.40 -20.90
CA GLU A 230 2.05 17.47 -22.19
C GLU A 230 0.57 17.11 -22.03
N THR A 231 0.24 16.03 -21.28
CA THR A 231 -1.15 15.65 -21.02
C THR A 231 -1.92 16.76 -20.31
N LEU A 232 -1.31 17.40 -19.30
CA LEU A 232 -1.92 18.50 -18.56
C LEU A 232 -2.04 19.77 -19.40
N ALA A 233 -1.08 20.04 -20.28
CA ALA A 233 -1.11 21.20 -21.18
C ALA A 233 -2.12 21.03 -22.33
N GLU A 234 -2.22 19.84 -22.92
CA GLU A 234 -3.13 19.50 -24.01
C GLU A 234 -4.60 19.48 -23.57
N ALA A 235 -4.86 19.18 -22.30
CA ALA A 235 -6.21 19.11 -21.75
C ALA A 235 -6.95 20.45 -21.84
N ASP A 236 -6.23 21.58 -21.85
CA ASP A 236 -6.77 22.95 -21.75
C ASP A 236 -7.87 23.11 -20.68
N SER A 237 -7.79 22.26 -19.64
CA SER A 237 -8.68 22.22 -18.51
C SER A 237 -8.62 23.55 -17.77
N GLN A 238 -9.74 23.91 -17.13
CA GLN A 238 -9.83 25.14 -16.33
C GLN A 238 -9.71 24.84 -14.82
N ASP A 239 -9.81 23.58 -14.43
CA ASP A 239 -9.79 23.12 -13.04
C ASP A 239 -9.08 21.76 -12.87
N ALA A 240 -8.86 21.37 -11.62
CA ALA A 240 -8.21 20.12 -11.25
C ALA A 240 -9.00 18.85 -11.62
N MET A 241 -10.33 18.91 -11.77
CA MET A 241 -11.09 17.73 -12.21
C MET A 241 -10.92 17.47 -13.71
N GLY A 242 -10.79 18.53 -14.52
CA GLY A 242 -10.38 18.43 -15.91
C GLY A 242 -8.96 17.86 -16.04
N ASP A 243 -8.01 18.37 -15.25
CA ASP A 243 -6.64 17.84 -15.18
C ASP A 243 -6.65 16.34 -14.84
N LEU A 244 -7.40 15.96 -13.79
CA LEU A 244 -7.48 14.58 -13.34
C LEU A 244 -8.11 13.66 -14.40
N SER A 245 -9.17 14.11 -15.06
CA SER A 245 -9.83 13.36 -16.13
C SER A 245 -8.90 13.11 -17.31
N ALA A 246 -8.08 14.11 -17.69
CA ALA A 246 -7.08 13.97 -18.74
C ALA A 246 -6.00 12.94 -18.39
N LEU A 247 -5.54 12.93 -17.12
CA LEU A 247 -4.60 11.92 -16.64
C LEU A 247 -5.22 10.52 -16.64
N LEU A 248 -6.43 10.35 -16.09
CA LEU A 248 -7.12 9.06 -16.01
C LEU A 248 -7.50 8.49 -17.38
N ALA A 249 -7.58 9.31 -18.42
CA ALA A 249 -7.77 8.85 -19.80
C ALA A 249 -6.51 8.14 -20.37
N ARG A 250 -5.33 8.42 -19.82
CA ARG A 250 -4.03 7.86 -20.25
C ARG A 250 -3.43 6.86 -19.26
N TYR A 251 -3.77 6.98 -17.97
CA TYR A 251 -3.15 6.21 -16.90
C TYR A 251 -4.20 5.49 -16.06
N GLU A 252 -3.92 4.25 -15.65
CA GLU A 252 -4.83 3.49 -14.77
C GLU A 252 -4.96 4.10 -13.37
N GLY A 253 -4.01 4.94 -12.95
CA GLY A 253 -4.11 5.68 -11.70
C GLY A 253 -3.20 6.90 -11.64
N VAL A 254 -3.40 7.69 -10.59
CA VAL A 254 -2.67 8.95 -10.36
C VAL A 254 -2.24 9.02 -8.89
N ALA A 255 -0.94 9.20 -8.66
CA ALA A 255 -0.42 9.55 -7.35
C ALA A 255 -0.55 11.07 -7.13
N ILE A 256 -1.12 11.45 -6.01
CA ILE A 256 -1.27 12.82 -5.58
C ILE A 256 -0.37 13.01 -4.36
N GLY A 257 0.80 13.58 -4.61
CA GLY A 257 1.78 13.86 -3.57
C GLY A 257 1.52 15.22 -2.93
N GLY A 258 1.58 15.29 -1.61
CA GLY A 258 1.37 16.54 -0.88
C GLY A 258 1.97 16.53 0.51
N THR A 259 1.84 17.65 1.22
CA THR A 259 2.04 17.68 2.67
C THR A 259 0.79 17.14 3.34
N HIS A 260 0.91 16.17 4.26
CA HIS A 260 -0.27 15.59 4.92
C HIS A 260 -1.03 16.58 5.83
N SER A 261 -0.39 17.68 6.27
CA SER A 261 -0.99 18.70 7.13
C SER A 261 -1.75 19.78 6.35
N GLY A 262 -2.97 20.13 6.80
CA GLY A 262 -3.77 21.23 6.24
C GLY A 262 -4.10 21.07 4.75
N ALA A 263 -4.05 19.84 4.24
CA ALA A 263 -3.90 19.62 2.82
C ALA A 263 -5.22 19.84 2.08
N ARG A 264 -5.22 20.77 1.12
CA ARG A 264 -6.32 21.04 0.18
C ARG A 264 -6.78 19.77 -0.57
N ILE A 265 -5.92 18.76 -0.65
CA ILE A 265 -6.27 17.46 -1.25
C ILE A 265 -7.39 16.74 -0.48
N TRP A 266 -7.45 16.82 0.85
CA TRP A 266 -8.53 16.19 1.62
C TRP A 266 -9.88 16.83 1.30
N GLN A 267 -9.90 18.17 1.20
CA GLN A 267 -11.05 18.92 0.72
C GLN A 267 -11.41 18.55 -0.71
N PHE A 268 -10.45 18.52 -1.63
CA PHE A 268 -10.68 18.12 -3.02
C PHE A 268 -11.32 16.72 -3.12
N LEU A 269 -10.74 15.72 -2.45
CA LEU A 269 -11.27 14.35 -2.44
C LEU A 269 -12.69 14.30 -1.89
N CYS A 270 -12.95 14.99 -0.77
CA CYS A 270 -14.26 15.04 -0.15
C CYS A 270 -15.30 15.73 -1.05
N THR A 271 -14.94 16.87 -1.65
CA THR A 271 -15.87 17.70 -2.46
C THR A 271 -16.16 17.08 -3.82
N HIS A 272 -15.18 16.44 -4.44
CA HIS A 272 -15.30 15.93 -5.81
C HIS A 272 -15.51 14.41 -5.88
N MET A 273 -15.80 13.72 -4.77
CA MET A 273 -15.89 12.26 -4.73
C MET A 273 -16.85 11.67 -5.78
N GLU A 274 -18.01 12.30 -6.00
CA GLU A 274 -18.96 11.92 -7.05
C GLU A 274 -18.34 12.02 -8.45
N GLN A 275 -17.64 13.12 -8.74
CA GLN A 275 -17.03 13.37 -10.04
C GLN A 275 -15.81 12.47 -10.25
N ILE A 276 -15.04 12.21 -9.20
CA ILE A 276 -13.93 11.24 -9.18
C ILE A 276 -14.48 9.84 -9.54
N GLN A 277 -15.60 9.44 -8.94
CA GLN A 277 -16.27 8.18 -9.27
C GLN A 277 -16.71 8.17 -10.74
N ALA A 278 -17.33 9.25 -11.21
CA ALA A 278 -17.84 9.37 -12.57
C ALA A 278 -16.71 9.32 -13.62
N ALA A 279 -15.51 9.83 -13.27
CA ALA A 279 -14.29 9.73 -14.06
C ALA A 279 -13.70 8.30 -14.10
N GLY A 280 -14.37 7.31 -13.50
CA GLY A 280 -14.00 5.90 -13.57
C GLY A 280 -13.10 5.44 -12.42
N VAL A 281 -12.82 6.29 -11.42
CA VAL A 281 -12.10 5.88 -10.23
C VAL A 281 -12.96 4.93 -9.39
N ARG A 282 -12.35 3.84 -8.93
CA ARG A 282 -13.01 2.81 -8.11
C ARG A 282 -12.26 2.51 -6.81
N THR A 283 -11.03 2.99 -6.66
CA THR A 283 -10.25 2.77 -5.43
C THR A 283 -9.42 4.01 -5.09
N LEU A 284 -9.47 4.43 -3.83
CA LEU A 284 -8.55 5.37 -3.23
C LEU A 284 -7.55 4.60 -2.37
N TYR A 285 -6.27 4.81 -2.64
CA TYR A 285 -5.17 4.31 -1.83
C TYR A 285 -4.67 5.45 -0.93
N LEU A 286 -4.65 5.27 0.39
CA LEU A 286 -4.33 6.35 1.34
C LEU A 286 -3.13 5.96 2.22
N GLU A 287 -2.07 6.77 2.25
CA GLU A 287 -0.93 6.63 3.19
C GLU A 287 -1.38 6.76 4.64
N SER A 288 -2.41 7.58 4.91
CA SER A 288 -2.92 7.78 6.26
C SER A 288 -3.41 6.47 6.91
N ILE A 289 -4.01 5.55 6.15
CA ILE A 289 -4.61 4.34 6.70
C ILE A 289 -3.57 3.23 6.85
N ARG A 290 -3.57 2.61 8.03
CA ARG A 290 -2.73 1.47 8.34
C ARG A 290 -3.35 0.19 7.77
N ASP A 291 -2.77 -0.37 6.72
CA ASP A 291 -3.32 -1.55 6.05
C ASP A 291 -3.40 -2.77 6.97
N ASP A 292 -2.38 -2.95 7.80
CA ASP A 292 -2.23 -4.11 8.68
C ASP A 292 -3.09 -4.01 9.93
N SER A 293 -3.56 -2.81 10.28
CA SER A 293 -4.18 -2.51 11.56
C SER A 293 -5.65 -2.10 11.50
N TYR A 294 -6.07 -1.41 10.43
CA TYR A 294 -7.42 -0.84 10.31
C TYR A 294 -8.15 -1.24 9.02
N GLN A 295 -7.52 -1.96 8.08
CA GLN A 295 -8.18 -2.25 6.80
C GLN A 295 -9.50 -3.01 6.97
N SER A 296 -9.58 -3.99 7.88
CA SER A 296 -10.82 -4.73 8.14
C SER A 296 -11.96 -3.82 8.59
N ASP A 297 -11.64 -2.83 9.43
CA ASP A 297 -12.61 -1.89 9.98
C ASP A 297 -13.06 -0.89 8.92
N VAL A 298 -12.12 -0.46 8.06
CA VAL A 298 -12.41 0.40 6.90
C VAL A 298 -13.33 -0.34 5.92
N ASP A 299 -13.00 -1.59 5.58
CA ASP A 299 -13.80 -2.40 4.66
C ASP A 299 -15.23 -2.61 5.22
N ALA A 300 -15.35 -2.90 6.52
CA ALA A 300 -16.66 -3.06 7.18
C ALA A 300 -17.49 -1.77 7.16
N TYR A 301 -16.86 -0.63 7.46
CA TYR A 301 -17.53 0.68 7.42
C TYR A 301 -17.99 1.05 6.01
N LEU A 302 -17.15 0.85 4.98
CA LEU A 302 -17.53 1.09 3.59
C LEU A 302 -18.62 0.14 3.10
N ALA A 303 -18.70 -1.07 3.66
CA ALA A 303 -19.76 -2.05 3.37
C ALA A 303 -21.09 -1.75 4.08
N GLY A 304 -21.14 -0.72 4.95
CA GLY A 304 -22.36 -0.25 5.57
C GLY A 304 -22.42 -0.38 7.09
N ALA A 305 -21.42 -0.97 7.74
CA ALA A 305 -21.37 -1.02 9.20
C ALA A 305 -21.13 0.37 9.82
N ASP A 306 -21.38 0.49 11.12
CA ASP A 306 -20.93 1.66 11.88
C ASP A 306 -19.40 1.65 11.99
N MET A 307 -18.79 2.83 12.07
CA MET A 307 -17.33 2.94 12.21
C MET A 307 -16.89 2.32 13.54
N HIS A 308 -16.00 1.32 13.47
CA HIS A 308 -15.50 0.66 14.67
C HIS A 308 -14.84 1.68 15.63
N PRO A 309 -15.02 1.57 16.96
CA PRO A 309 -14.51 2.58 17.91
C PRO A 309 -13.01 2.86 17.79
N ASP A 310 -12.19 1.85 17.52
CA ASP A 310 -10.74 2.03 17.31
C ASP A 310 -10.45 2.84 16.04
N LEU A 311 -11.15 2.55 14.94
CA LEU A 311 -11.04 3.30 13.70
C LEU A 311 -11.51 4.76 13.89
N GLN A 312 -12.62 4.96 14.62
CA GLN A 312 -13.13 6.30 14.93
C GLN A 312 -12.13 7.10 15.78
N ALA A 313 -11.51 6.48 16.79
CA ALA A 313 -10.49 7.11 17.63
C ALA A 313 -9.25 7.50 16.80
N PHE A 314 -8.80 6.59 15.93
CA PHE A 314 -7.71 6.84 15.00
C PHE A 314 -8.01 8.00 14.04
N VAL A 315 -9.15 7.97 13.35
CA VAL A 315 -9.57 9.01 12.38
C VAL A 315 -9.67 10.37 13.07
N THR A 316 -10.35 10.44 14.21
CA THR A 316 -10.49 11.69 14.99
C THR A 316 -9.12 12.25 15.38
N ARG A 317 -8.19 11.39 15.81
CA ARG A 317 -6.83 11.82 16.17
C ARG A 317 -6.06 12.29 14.94
N TYR A 318 -6.12 11.54 13.85
CA TYR A 318 -5.43 11.87 12.61
C TYR A 318 -5.85 13.26 12.14
N ASP A 319 -7.16 13.49 12.01
CA ASP A 319 -7.73 14.76 11.57
C ASP A 319 -7.33 15.94 12.47
N ASN A 320 -7.33 15.74 13.79
CA ASN A 320 -6.88 16.76 14.74
C ASN A 320 -5.37 17.03 14.62
N SER A 321 -4.55 15.99 14.52
CA SER A 321 -3.08 16.12 14.44
C SER A 321 -2.61 16.79 13.15
N MET A 322 -3.37 16.60 12.08
CA MET A 322 -3.10 17.16 10.76
C MET A 322 -3.85 18.47 10.48
N ASN A 323 -4.66 18.94 11.44
CA ASN A 323 -5.50 20.14 11.33
C ASN A 323 -6.39 20.14 10.08
N LEU A 324 -7.11 19.03 9.84
CA LEU A 324 -7.90 18.81 8.62
C LEU A 324 -9.36 19.31 8.71
N GLY A 325 -9.82 19.69 9.90
CA GLY A 325 -11.16 20.23 10.10
C GLY A 325 -12.26 19.27 9.65
N THR A 326 -13.27 19.80 8.96
CA THR A 326 -14.47 19.03 8.56
C THR A 326 -14.31 18.23 7.27
N THR A 327 -13.19 18.36 6.57
CA THR A 327 -12.93 17.67 5.29
C THR A 327 -11.79 16.67 5.40
N GLY A 328 -11.45 16.21 6.61
CA GLY A 328 -10.37 15.25 6.86
C GLY A 328 -10.68 13.81 6.46
N LEU A 329 -9.88 12.89 6.97
CA LEU A 329 -9.96 11.45 6.69
C LEU A 329 -11.36 10.90 6.96
N GLY A 330 -12.02 11.32 8.05
CA GLY A 330 -13.37 10.86 8.36
C GLY A 330 -14.39 11.24 7.28
N ALA A 331 -14.31 12.48 6.79
CA ALA A 331 -15.19 12.97 5.73
C ALA A 331 -14.90 12.28 4.38
N VAL A 332 -13.64 12.02 4.06
CA VAL A 332 -13.26 11.27 2.86
C VAL A 332 -13.76 9.82 2.92
N LEU A 333 -13.69 9.16 4.08
CA LEU A 333 -14.23 7.81 4.25
C LEU A 333 -15.76 7.78 4.07
N GLU A 334 -16.48 8.76 4.62
CA GLU A 334 -17.93 8.89 4.45
C GLU A 334 -18.32 9.19 2.99
N ALA A 335 -17.59 10.07 2.31
CA ALA A 335 -17.80 10.36 0.90
C ALA A 335 -17.52 9.11 0.04
N ALA A 336 -16.43 8.39 0.32
CA ALA A 336 -16.09 7.16 -0.40
C ALA A 336 -17.17 6.09 -0.22
N ARG A 337 -17.71 5.93 0.99
CA ARG A 337 -18.87 5.07 1.28
C ARG A 337 -20.09 5.48 0.46
N THR A 338 -20.45 6.77 0.50
CA THR A 338 -21.62 7.32 -0.20
C THR A 338 -21.56 7.08 -1.71
N HIS A 339 -20.37 7.25 -2.30
CA HIS A 339 -20.16 7.09 -3.75
C HIS A 339 -19.62 5.72 -4.15
N SER A 340 -19.61 4.74 -3.24
CA SER A 340 -19.16 3.35 -3.51
C SER A 340 -17.74 3.27 -4.08
N ILE A 341 -16.83 4.12 -3.61
CA ILE A 341 -15.40 4.03 -3.89
C ILE A 341 -14.73 3.22 -2.78
N ARG A 342 -13.94 2.21 -3.17
CA ARG A 342 -13.15 1.41 -2.22
C ARG A 342 -12.02 2.25 -1.64
N VAL A 343 -11.65 2.00 -0.39
CA VAL A 343 -10.47 2.61 0.23
C VAL A 343 -9.51 1.52 0.70
N LYS A 344 -8.22 1.67 0.38
CA LYS A 344 -7.15 0.75 0.80
C LYS A 344 -6.02 1.54 1.46
N GLY A 345 -5.62 1.14 2.66
CA GLY A 345 -4.46 1.73 3.34
C GLY A 345 -3.16 1.31 2.69
N LEU A 346 -2.15 2.19 2.70
CA LEU A 346 -0.83 1.95 2.10
C LEU A 346 0.30 1.82 3.11
N ASP A 347 0.06 2.19 4.37
CA ASP A 347 1.10 2.21 5.39
C ASP A 347 0.97 1.00 6.32
N GLY A 348 2.08 0.43 6.78
CA GLY A 348 2.13 -0.76 7.66
C GLY A 348 3.16 -0.59 8.76
N ARG A 349 3.04 -1.30 9.89
CA ARG A 349 4.07 -1.22 10.95
C ARG A 349 5.50 -1.46 10.41
N PRO A 350 5.76 -2.43 9.51
CA PRO A 350 7.09 -2.64 8.95
C PRO A 350 7.63 -1.43 8.18
N ALA A 351 6.78 -0.58 7.60
CA ALA A 351 7.18 0.61 6.87
C ALA A 351 7.47 1.83 7.77
N ARG A 352 7.24 1.71 9.09
CA ARG A 352 7.28 2.85 10.02
C ARG A 352 8.39 2.70 11.05
N ARG A 353 9.33 3.65 11.05
CA ARG A 353 10.17 3.97 12.23
C ARG A 353 10.47 5.46 12.24
N PRO A 354 10.34 6.18 13.37
CA PRO A 354 10.81 7.55 13.44
C PRO A 354 12.32 7.57 13.76
N LEU A 355 13.06 8.43 13.06
CA LEU A 355 14.23 9.21 13.48
C LEU A 355 14.57 10.16 12.30
N MET A 356 15.00 11.40 12.56
CA MET A 356 15.09 12.47 11.53
C MET A 356 16.43 12.58 10.78
N SER A 357 17.30 11.56 10.83
CA SER A 357 18.54 11.60 10.05
C SER A 357 18.28 11.25 8.57
N ALA A 358 19.09 11.78 7.64
CA ALA A 358 18.95 11.47 6.21
C ALA A 358 19.00 9.96 5.91
N THR A 359 19.83 9.20 6.64
CA THR A 359 19.88 7.74 6.55
C THR A 359 18.57 7.09 6.99
N VAL A 360 17.92 7.61 8.04
CA VAL A 360 16.63 7.06 8.50
C VAL A 360 15.50 7.45 7.55
N LEU A 361 15.53 8.66 6.98
CA LEU A 361 14.57 9.05 5.93
C LEU A 361 14.67 8.10 4.73
N TYR A 362 15.88 7.79 4.26
CA TYR A 362 16.08 6.80 3.21
C TYR A 362 15.50 5.43 3.59
N GLN A 363 15.75 4.96 4.81
CA GLN A 363 15.20 3.69 5.29
C GLN A 363 13.67 3.68 5.27
N ARG A 364 13.03 4.76 5.74
CA ARG A 364 11.58 4.89 5.71
C ARG A 364 11.05 4.89 4.28
N VAL A 365 11.67 5.66 3.38
CA VAL A 365 11.22 5.76 2.00
C VAL A 365 11.36 4.42 1.27
N ALA A 366 12.51 3.74 1.38
CA ALA A 366 12.70 2.44 0.78
C ALA A 366 11.69 1.39 1.30
N ALA A 367 11.47 1.35 2.62
CA ALA A 367 10.52 0.44 3.23
C ALA A 367 9.07 0.76 2.83
N MET A 368 8.65 2.02 2.94
CA MET A 368 7.29 2.47 2.63
C MET A 368 6.96 2.34 1.15
N ASN A 369 7.88 2.72 0.25
CA ASN A 369 7.63 2.63 -1.19
C ASN A 369 7.46 1.17 -1.61
N THR A 370 8.33 0.28 -1.11
CA THR A 370 8.20 -1.17 -1.32
C THR A 370 6.87 -1.69 -0.82
N TYR A 371 6.51 -1.34 0.41
CA TYR A 371 5.30 -1.81 1.06
C TYR A 371 4.03 -1.33 0.34
N ALA A 372 3.93 -0.04 0.01
CA ALA A 372 2.81 0.54 -0.71
C ALA A 372 2.65 -0.06 -2.11
N THR A 373 3.76 -0.23 -2.85
CA THR A 373 3.73 -0.91 -4.17
C THR A 373 3.24 -2.35 -4.06
N GLN A 374 3.63 -3.10 -3.01
CA GLN A 374 3.14 -4.45 -2.76
C GLN A 374 1.63 -4.44 -2.48
N VAL A 375 1.14 -3.53 -1.61
CA VAL A 375 -0.29 -3.37 -1.33
C VAL A 375 -1.08 -3.18 -2.62
N VAL A 376 -0.67 -2.20 -3.45
CA VAL A 376 -1.38 -1.86 -4.68
C VAL A 376 -1.33 -3.02 -5.65
N THR A 377 -0.14 -3.58 -5.90
CA THR A 377 0.02 -4.71 -6.83
C THR A 377 -0.83 -5.92 -6.42
N ASN A 378 -0.92 -6.20 -5.12
CA ASN A 378 -1.71 -7.33 -4.60
C ASN A 378 -3.22 -7.04 -4.66
N ASP A 379 -3.65 -5.84 -4.30
CA ASP A 379 -5.07 -5.46 -4.37
C ASP A 379 -5.57 -5.47 -5.81
N ARG A 380 -4.77 -4.95 -6.75
CA ARG A 380 -5.09 -4.86 -8.18
C ARG A 380 -5.21 -6.21 -8.90
N ARG A 381 -4.77 -7.32 -8.27
CA ARG A 381 -5.05 -8.68 -8.76
C ARG A 381 -6.51 -9.09 -8.56
N ARG A 382 -7.26 -8.39 -7.71
CA ARG A 382 -8.67 -8.68 -7.42
C ARG A 382 -9.58 -8.02 -8.46
N LEU A 383 -10.59 -8.73 -8.93
CA LEU A 383 -11.59 -8.17 -9.85
C LEU A 383 -12.30 -6.94 -9.28
N SER A 384 -12.56 -6.92 -7.97
CA SER A 384 -13.16 -5.78 -7.26
C SER A 384 -12.30 -4.52 -7.26
N ALA A 385 -11.01 -4.63 -7.60
CA ALA A 385 -10.10 -3.51 -7.74
C ALA A 385 -10.02 -2.96 -9.17
N THR A 386 -10.83 -3.45 -10.12
CA THR A 386 -10.83 -2.96 -11.51
C THR A 386 -11.36 -1.52 -11.59
N GLY A 387 -10.77 -0.70 -12.46
CA GLY A 387 -11.12 0.71 -12.66
C GLY A 387 -9.92 1.63 -12.43
N GLY A 388 -10.14 2.95 -12.56
CA GLY A 388 -9.13 3.94 -12.22
C GLY A 388 -8.84 3.97 -10.70
N TYR A 389 -7.68 4.45 -10.30
CA TYR A 389 -7.37 4.66 -8.88
C TYR A 389 -6.63 5.97 -8.62
N LEU A 390 -6.85 6.54 -7.43
CA LEU A 390 -6.03 7.65 -6.92
C LEU A 390 -5.24 7.19 -5.72
N MET A 391 -4.11 7.84 -5.48
CA MET A 391 -3.24 7.54 -4.36
C MET A 391 -2.83 8.82 -3.63
N GLU A 392 -3.23 8.99 -2.37
CA GLU A 392 -2.71 10.06 -1.52
C GLU A 392 -1.41 9.59 -0.85
N LEU A 393 -0.32 10.33 -1.09
CA LEU A 393 1.01 10.05 -0.57
C LEU A 393 1.69 11.33 -0.09
N GLY A 394 2.61 11.18 0.85
CA GLY A 394 3.61 12.20 1.14
C GLY A 394 4.54 12.37 -0.07
N SER A 395 4.88 13.60 -0.43
CA SER A 395 5.75 13.88 -1.60
C SER A 395 7.15 13.25 -1.52
N ALA A 396 7.59 12.79 -0.34
CA ALA A 396 8.82 12.02 -0.17
C ALA A 396 8.74 10.58 -0.72
N HIS A 397 7.53 10.08 -0.98
CA HIS A 397 7.24 8.76 -1.54
C HIS A 397 6.98 8.79 -3.04
N THR A 398 6.98 9.98 -3.65
CA THR A 398 6.86 10.17 -5.09
C THR A 398 8.21 10.54 -5.69
N GLY A 399 8.48 10.05 -6.90
CA GLY A 399 9.75 10.23 -7.56
C GLY A 399 10.92 9.54 -6.88
N THR A 400 12.09 9.64 -7.52
CA THR A 400 13.28 8.99 -6.98
C THR A 400 13.85 9.75 -5.80
N HIS A 401 13.82 9.09 -4.63
CA HIS A 401 14.43 9.60 -3.43
C HIS A 401 15.95 9.48 -3.51
N LYS A 402 16.64 10.55 -3.12
CA LYS A 402 18.11 10.59 -3.11
C LYS A 402 18.69 9.51 -2.20
N GLY A 403 19.80 8.92 -2.62
CA GLY A 403 20.50 7.92 -1.83
C GLY A 403 21.06 8.48 -0.51
N PRO A 404 21.37 7.59 0.45
CA PRO A 404 21.91 7.99 1.75
C PRO A 404 23.36 8.48 1.59
N SER A 405 23.81 9.38 2.47
CA SER A 405 25.19 9.93 2.43
C SER A 405 26.28 8.93 2.82
N GLN A 406 25.89 7.76 3.31
CA GLN A 406 26.71 6.64 3.75
C GLN A 406 25.91 5.34 3.55
N ASP A 407 26.58 4.20 3.62
CA ASP A 407 25.89 2.90 3.54
C ASP A 407 24.77 2.81 4.58
N ALA A 408 23.62 2.30 4.15
CA ALA A 408 22.41 2.21 4.95
C ALA A 408 21.95 0.77 5.06
N ARG A 409 21.12 0.51 6.09
CA ARG A 409 20.43 -0.77 6.25
C ARG A 409 18.94 -0.57 6.37
N VAL A 410 18.17 -1.19 5.48
CA VAL A 410 16.71 -1.23 5.57
C VAL A 410 16.34 -2.61 6.09
N HIS A 411 15.93 -2.69 7.37
CA HIS A 411 15.59 -3.94 8.06
C HIS A 411 16.63 -5.06 7.91
N GLY A 412 17.91 -4.69 7.89
CA GLY A 412 19.05 -5.61 7.77
C GLY A 412 19.62 -5.75 6.36
N ALA A 413 18.86 -5.45 5.31
CA ALA A 413 19.33 -5.44 3.92
C ALA A 413 20.21 -4.20 3.65
N GLN A 414 21.28 -4.37 2.87
CA GLN A 414 22.29 -3.35 2.64
C GLN A 414 21.99 -2.49 1.40
N PHE A 415 22.24 -1.19 1.53
CA PHE A 415 22.13 -0.20 0.46
C PHE A 415 23.39 0.67 0.48
N GLN A 416 23.93 0.93 -0.70
CA GLN A 416 25.19 1.66 -0.84
C GLN A 416 24.97 3.16 -0.68
N LYS A 417 26.03 3.85 -0.28
CA LYS A 417 26.09 5.32 -0.37
C LYS A 417 25.65 5.80 -1.76
N ASP A 418 24.88 6.90 -1.79
CA ASP A 418 24.35 7.58 -2.99
C ASP A 418 23.39 6.73 -3.85
N GLU A 419 23.07 5.51 -3.42
CA GLU A 419 22.08 4.65 -4.07
C GLU A 419 20.66 5.17 -3.82
N GLY A 420 20.09 5.91 -4.79
CA GLY A 420 18.69 6.38 -4.72
C GLY A 420 17.68 5.23 -4.66
N PHE A 421 16.43 5.53 -4.31
CA PHE A 421 15.33 4.56 -4.29
C PHE A 421 14.12 5.11 -5.06
N PRO A 422 13.50 4.34 -5.97
CA PRO A 422 12.39 4.81 -6.79
C PRO A 422 11.14 5.13 -5.95
N GLY A 423 10.36 6.10 -6.41
CA GLY A 423 9.05 6.45 -5.85
C GLY A 423 8.02 5.35 -6.03
N VAL A 424 6.89 5.42 -5.30
CA VAL A 424 5.76 4.51 -5.50
C VAL A 424 5.19 4.65 -6.91
N ASP A 425 5.12 5.88 -7.41
CA ASP A 425 4.70 6.25 -8.76
C ASP A 425 5.66 5.70 -9.83
N ASP A 426 6.97 5.81 -9.61
CA ASP A 426 8.00 5.20 -10.47
C ASP A 426 7.83 3.67 -10.54
N LEU A 427 7.63 3.02 -9.38
CA LEU A 427 7.47 1.57 -9.30
C LEU A 427 6.18 1.05 -9.94
N LEU A 428 5.12 1.85 -9.92
CA LEU A 428 3.82 1.50 -10.50
C LEU A 428 3.64 2.00 -11.93
N GLY A 429 4.53 2.86 -12.43
CA GLY A 429 4.44 3.46 -13.76
C GLY A 429 3.25 4.42 -13.91
N ILE A 430 2.92 5.18 -12.87
CA ILE A 430 1.83 6.16 -12.86
C ILE A 430 2.34 7.60 -12.71
N PRO A 431 1.58 8.62 -13.12
CA PRO A 431 1.91 10.01 -12.86
C PRO A 431 1.85 10.34 -11.37
N ALA A 432 2.76 11.20 -10.93
CA ALA A 432 2.70 11.89 -9.64
C ALA A 432 2.48 13.39 -9.83
N VAL A 433 1.44 13.92 -9.19
CA VAL A 433 1.04 15.33 -9.27
C VAL A 433 0.81 15.93 -7.89
N GLY A 434 1.00 17.24 -7.77
CA GLY A 434 0.66 18.05 -6.61
C GLY A 434 -0.59 18.86 -6.89
N PHE A 435 -1.44 19.02 -5.89
CA PHE A 435 -2.59 19.91 -5.95
C PHE A 435 -2.18 21.31 -5.51
N GLU A 436 -2.11 22.22 -6.46
CA GLU A 436 -1.53 23.55 -6.29
C GLU A 436 -2.57 24.61 -5.87
N ASN A 437 -2.06 25.79 -5.53
CA ASN A 437 -2.92 26.83 -4.97
C ASN A 437 -3.95 27.43 -5.93
N ASP A 438 -3.73 27.26 -7.23
CA ASP A 438 -4.60 27.67 -8.33
C ASP A 438 -5.73 26.66 -8.63
N ASP A 439 -5.95 25.67 -7.75
CA ASP A 439 -6.90 24.57 -7.94
C ASP A 439 -6.60 23.74 -9.20
N ARG A 440 -5.31 23.55 -9.50
CA ARG A 440 -4.80 22.75 -10.61
C ARG A 440 -3.89 21.64 -10.14
N PHE A 441 -3.78 20.58 -10.93
CA PHE A 441 -2.74 19.57 -10.76
C PHE A 441 -1.51 19.94 -11.58
N ARG A 442 -0.35 19.87 -10.94
CA ARG A 442 0.95 20.03 -11.61
C ARG A 442 1.83 18.82 -11.31
N ARG A 443 2.70 18.45 -12.24
CA ARG A 443 3.71 17.43 -11.98
C ARG A 443 4.55 17.83 -10.77
N LEU A 444 4.81 16.90 -9.85
CA LEU A 444 5.67 17.18 -8.70
C LEU A 444 7.14 17.33 -9.14
N PRO A 445 7.90 18.30 -8.61
CA PRO A 445 9.28 18.54 -9.03
C PRO A 445 10.25 17.40 -8.69
N ASN A 446 9.95 16.68 -7.60
CA ASN A 446 10.76 15.56 -7.09
C ASN A 446 10.43 14.23 -7.78
N SER A 447 9.35 14.18 -8.58
CA SER A 447 9.08 13.12 -9.54
C SER A 447 10.20 13.07 -10.54
#